data_AF-A0A4E0RLR6-F1
#
_entry.id   AF-A0A4E0RLR6-F1
#
_cell.length_a   1.000
_cell.length_b   1.000
_cell.length_c   1.000
_cell.angle_alpha   90.00
_cell.angle_beta   90.00
_cell.angle_gamma   90.00
#
_symmetry.space_group_name_H-M   'P 1'
#
loop_
_entity.id
_entity.type
_entity.pdbx_description
1 polymer ?
#
loop_
_entity_poly.entity_id
_entity_poly.type
_entity_poly.pdbx_seq_one_letter_code
_entity_poly.pdbx_strand_id
1 'polypeptide(L)'
;MSSFHTKSIERILSPVAQQVGYDTIDASDDDILRRDMPPSLKRVEDASIYLQEAVVLLQKNSASPEARKYLIEGSRGILQGTSSVLLTFDMSEVRKIIVYCRKVLEVLATTDDVGSFARLADFVKRLTPCMTHMIKEVDNRQEELTIQSHAALLRRGIEQLRRLTPILVSSLKLYINTQQNSESFSTFQIVKLLMSRRLIFKFYHSFLIFLWQYVICDHRSFTSNLLANLPLWHPTRS
;
A
#
# COMPACT_ATOMS: atom_id res chain seq x y z
N MET A 1 15.94 -34.02 39.69
CA MET A 1 14.95 -32.92 39.62
C MET A 1 15.40 -31.95 38.52
N SER A 2 14.88 -32.08 37.31
CA SER A 2 15.17 -31.17 36.20
C SER A 2 14.16 -30.02 36.22
N SER A 3 14.51 -28.93 36.91
CA SER A 3 13.78 -27.67 36.86
C SER A 3 14.10 -26.97 35.54
N PHE A 4 13.30 -27.23 34.51
CA PHE A 4 13.28 -26.39 33.31
C PHE A 4 12.06 -25.49 33.36
N HIS A 5 12.31 -24.19 33.58
CA HIS A 5 11.29 -23.16 33.67
C HIS A 5 10.67 -22.90 32.30
N THR A 6 9.41 -23.33 32.15
CA THR A 6 8.47 -23.01 31.06
C THR A 6 8.26 -21.49 30.85
N LYS A 7 8.71 -20.65 31.78
CA LYS A 7 8.64 -19.18 31.71
C LYS A 7 9.43 -18.54 30.56
N SER A 8 10.37 -19.23 29.93
CA SER A 8 11.13 -18.66 28.80
C SER A 8 10.31 -18.63 27.51
N ILE A 9 9.46 -19.64 27.26
CA ILE A 9 8.59 -19.65 26.06
C ILE A 9 7.47 -18.63 26.24
N GLU A 10 6.89 -18.56 27.43
CA GLU A 10 5.87 -17.56 27.81
C GLU A 10 6.43 -16.13 27.74
N ARG A 11 7.65 -15.86 28.22
CA ARG A 11 8.28 -14.52 28.13
C ARG A 11 8.73 -14.10 26.74
N ILE A 12 9.04 -15.04 25.86
CA ILE A 12 9.63 -14.72 24.54
C ILE A 12 8.52 -14.54 23.49
N LEU A 13 7.47 -15.37 23.52
CA LEU A 13 6.44 -15.38 22.48
C LEU A 13 5.19 -14.56 22.80
N SER A 14 4.80 -14.41 24.07
CA SER A 14 3.54 -13.72 24.42
C SER A 14 3.66 -12.20 24.57
N PRO A 15 4.67 -11.60 25.24
CA PRO A 15 4.61 -10.17 25.54
C PRO A 15 5.06 -9.31 24.36
N VAL A 16 6.12 -9.70 23.63
CA VAL A 16 6.79 -8.76 22.72
C VAL A 16 6.01 -8.56 21.44
N ALA A 17 5.57 -9.62 20.75
CA ALA A 17 4.81 -9.46 19.51
C ALA A 17 3.35 -9.04 19.75
N GLN A 18 2.76 -9.44 20.87
CA GLN A 18 1.36 -9.17 21.20
C GLN A 18 1.19 -7.76 21.77
N GLN A 19 1.99 -7.36 22.77
CA GLN A 19 1.92 -6.02 23.34
C GLN A 19 2.26 -4.98 22.27
N VAL A 20 3.37 -5.19 21.54
CA VAL A 20 3.74 -4.29 20.43
C VAL A 20 2.66 -4.29 19.35
N GLY A 21 2.04 -5.44 19.05
CA GLY A 21 0.94 -5.54 18.09
C GLY A 21 -0.30 -4.74 18.48
N TYR A 22 -0.78 -4.90 19.72
CA TYR A 22 -1.93 -4.15 20.23
C TYR A 22 -1.63 -2.66 20.44
N ASP A 23 -0.44 -2.31 20.96
CA ASP A 23 -0.02 -0.91 21.06
C ASP A 23 0.05 -0.25 19.67
N THR A 24 0.51 -0.99 18.65
CA THR A 24 0.54 -0.52 17.25
C THR A 24 -0.86 -0.34 16.68
N ILE A 25 -1.80 -1.23 17.01
CA ILE A 25 -3.22 -1.10 16.63
C ILE A 25 -3.82 0.16 17.26
N ASP A 26 -3.63 0.35 18.56
CA ASP A 26 -4.25 1.43 19.34
C ASP A 26 -3.73 2.81 18.93
N ALA A 27 -2.45 2.88 18.52
CA ALA A 27 -1.83 4.10 17.99
C ALA A 27 -2.12 4.35 16.50
N SER A 28 -2.78 3.44 15.79
CA SER A 28 -2.98 3.53 14.34
C SER A 28 -4.33 4.14 13.97
N ASP A 29 -4.31 5.06 13.00
CA ASP A 29 -5.52 5.62 12.39
C ASP A 29 -6.12 4.70 11.30
N ASP A 30 -5.48 3.59 10.94
CA ASP A 30 -5.96 2.68 9.90
C ASP A 30 -7.03 1.70 10.42
N ASP A 31 -8.31 1.97 10.09
CA ASP A 31 -9.45 1.12 10.46
C ASP A 31 -9.32 -0.33 10.00
N ILE A 32 -8.70 -0.58 8.83
CA ILE A 32 -8.52 -1.92 8.29
C ILE A 32 -7.47 -2.66 9.11
N LEU A 33 -6.36 -1.99 9.48
CA LEU A 33 -5.37 -2.56 10.38
C LEU A 33 -5.99 -2.91 11.74
N ARG A 34 -6.78 -1.99 12.32
CA ARG A 34 -7.45 -2.20 13.61
C ARG A 34 -8.42 -3.38 13.57
N ARG A 35 -9.05 -3.65 12.43
CA ARG A 35 -9.95 -4.78 12.22
C ARG A 35 -9.21 -6.10 11.97
N ASP A 36 -8.19 -6.09 11.14
CA ASP A 36 -7.58 -7.32 10.58
C ASP A 36 -6.39 -7.84 11.39
N MET A 37 -5.74 -7.00 12.20
CA MET A 37 -4.60 -7.39 13.03
C MET A 37 -4.98 -8.28 14.24
N PRO A 38 -6.06 -8.00 15.02
CA PRO A 38 -6.45 -8.83 16.15
C PRO A 38 -6.61 -10.33 15.87
N PRO A 39 -7.30 -10.79 14.80
CA PRO A 39 -7.41 -12.23 14.50
C PRO A 39 -6.06 -12.86 14.13
N SER A 40 -5.13 -12.09 13.56
CA SER A 40 -3.77 -12.56 13.25
C SER A 40 -2.94 -12.77 14.53
N LEU A 41 -3.03 -11.83 15.48
CA LEU A 41 -2.39 -11.94 16.80
C LEU A 41 -2.96 -13.12 17.60
N LYS A 42 -4.29 -13.26 17.62
CA LYS A 42 -4.95 -14.38 18.32
C LYS A 42 -4.52 -15.74 17.77
N ARG A 43 -4.30 -15.88 16.46
CA ARG A 43 -3.80 -17.14 15.88
C ARG A 43 -2.42 -17.52 16.42
N VAL A 44 -1.53 -16.55 16.66
CA VAL A 44 -0.22 -16.80 17.27
C VAL A 44 -0.38 -17.24 18.73
N GLU A 45 -1.31 -16.60 19.46
CA GLU A 45 -1.63 -16.94 20.85
C GLU A 45 -2.18 -18.38 20.97
N ASP A 46 -3.21 -18.72 20.20
CA ASP A 46 -3.81 -20.07 20.19
C ASP A 46 -2.76 -21.15 19.83
N ALA A 47 -1.88 -20.86 18.88
CA ALA A 47 -0.79 -21.75 18.50
C ALA A 47 0.24 -21.94 19.62
N SER A 48 0.51 -20.89 20.41
CA SER A 48 1.40 -20.97 21.56
C SER A 48 0.85 -21.87 22.66
N ILE A 49 -0.48 -21.90 22.85
CA ILE A 49 -1.15 -22.79 23.80
C ILE A 49 -0.94 -24.25 23.38
N TYR A 50 -1.08 -24.57 22.09
CA TYR A 50 -0.80 -25.92 21.58
C TYR A 50 0.64 -26.35 21.82
N LEU A 51 1.61 -25.44 21.69
CA LEU A 51 3.01 -25.76 22.01
C LEU A 51 3.22 -26.02 23.50
N GLN A 52 2.55 -25.28 24.39
CA GLN A 52 2.61 -25.51 25.82
C GLN A 52 2.01 -26.86 26.21
N GLU A 53 0.84 -27.20 25.67
CA GLU A 53 0.20 -28.51 25.87
C GLU A 53 1.08 -29.66 25.37
N ALA A 54 1.73 -29.49 24.22
CA ALA A 54 2.69 -30.47 23.70
C ALA A 54 3.83 -30.72 24.68
N VAL A 55 4.41 -29.66 25.26
CA VAL A 55 5.50 -29.78 26.25
C VAL A 55 5.04 -30.56 27.49
N VAL A 56 3.86 -30.24 28.03
CA VAL A 56 3.31 -30.92 29.21
C VAL A 56 3.11 -32.41 28.92
N LEU A 57 2.59 -32.76 27.74
CA LEU A 57 2.38 -34.15 27.36
C LEU A 57 3.69 -34.91 27.11
N LEU A 58 4.69 -34.28 26.48
CA LEU A 58 6.01 -34.87 26.24
C LEU A 58 6.79 -35.10 27.53
N GLN A 59 6.62 -34.24 28.54
CA GLN A 59 7.22 -34.43 29.86
C GLN A 59 6.67 -35.67 30.58
N LYS A 60 5.38 -35.96 30.40
CA LYS A 60 4.74 -37.16 30.98
C LYS A 60 5.09 -38.43 30.20
N ASN A 61 5.08 -38.35 28.87
CA ASN A 61 5.40 -39.46 27.99
C ASN A 61 6.05 -38.95 26.69
N SER A 62 7.35 -39.20 26.54
CA SER A 62 8.13 -38.76 25.39
C SER A 62 7.68 -39.38 24.05
N ALA A 63 7.01 -40.53 24.07
CA ALA A 63 6.50 -41.20 22.88
C ALA A 63 5.03 -40.87 22.57
N SER A 64 4.41 -39.92 23.29
CA SER A 64 2.99 -39.57 23.14
C SER A 64 2.63 -39.11 21.72
N PRO A 65 1.72 -39.81 21.00
CA PRO A 65 1.26 -39.39 19.68
C PRO A 65 0.44 -38.09 19.73
N GLU A 66 -0.37 -37.88 20.76
CA GLU A 66 -1.15 -36.65 20.95
C GLU A 66 -0.23 -35.44 21.12
N ALA A 67 0.87 -35.60 21.87
CA ALA A 67 1.85 -34.54 22.06
C ALA A 67 2.52 -34.13 20.74
N ARG A 68 2.84 -35.10 19.87
CA ARG A 68 3.37 -34.82 18.53
C ARG A 68 2.37 -34.05 17.67
N LYS A 69 1.07 -34.37 17.76
CA LYS A 69 0.02 -33.64 17.05
C LYS A 69 -0.07 -32.19 17.51
N TYR A 70 -0.12 -31.93 18.81
CA TYR A 70 -0.09 -30.57 19.36
C TYR A 70 1.18 -29.79 18.96
N LEU A 71 2.33 -30.46 18.96
CA LEU A 71 3.60 -29.84 18.53
C LEU A 71 3.55 -29.41 17.06
N ILE A 72 3.02 -30.27 16.17
CA ILE A 72 2.88 -29.98 14.73
C ILE A 72 1.90 -28.83 14.50
N GLU A 73 0.70 -28.90 15.10
CA GLU A 73 -0.33 -27.87 14.90
C GLU A 73 0.08 -26.53 15.52
N GLY A 74 0.69 -26.54 16.71
CA GLY A 74 1.24 -25.34 17.33
C GLY A 74 2.35 -24.72 16.48
N SER A 75 3.31 -25.52 15.99
CA SER A 75 4.39 -25.01 15.13
C SER A 75 3.86 -24.42 13.82
N ARG A 76 2.89 -25.09 13.18
CA ARG A 76 2.23 -24.59 11.98
C ARG A 76 1.48 -23.28 12.25
N GLY A 77 0.72 -23.24 13.35
CA GLY A 77 -0.04 -22.07 13.77
C GLY A 77 0.84 -20.85 14.03
N ILE A 78 2.01 -21.01 14.66
CA ILE A 78 2.97 -19.92 14.88
C ILE A 78 3.46 -19.36 13.54
N LEU A 79 3.87 -20.22 12.60
CA LEU A 79 4.36 -19.79 11.29
C LEU A 79 3.27 -19.04 10.50
N GLN A 80 2.06 -19.59 10.46
CA GLN A 80 0.93 -18.98 9.75
C GLN A 80 0.46 -17.68 10.42
N GLY A 81 0.36 -17.66 11.75
CA GLY A 81 -0.02 -16.47 12.51
C GLY A 81 0.99 -15.34 12.34
N THR A 82 2.29 -15.64 12.47
CA THR A 82 3.36 -14.65 12.26
C THR A 82 3.32 -14.10 10.84
N SER A 83 3.17 -14.96 9.83
CA SER A 83 3.00 -14.52 8.45
C SER A 83 1.78 -13.60 8.28
N SER A 84 0.66 -13.93 8.92
CA SER A 84 -0.57 -13.13 8.87
C SER A 84 -0.38 -11.75 9.50
N VAL A 85 0.31 -11.68 10.64
CA VAL A 85 0.66 -10.41 11.32
C VAL A 85 1.52 -9.53 10.40
N LEU A 86 2.60 -10.08 9.85
CA LEU A 86 3.51 -9.35 8.96
C LEU A 86 2.80 -8.85 7.70
N LEU A 87 1.98 -9.68 7.07
CA LEU A 87 1.19 -9.29 5.90
C LEU A 87 0.17 -8.20 6.23
N THR A 88 -0.55 -8.32 7.35
CA THR A 88 -1.54 -7.31 7.75
C THR A 88 -0.88 -5.95 7.99
N PHE A 89 0.30 -5.94 8.62
CA PHE A 89 1.09 -4.72 8.82
C PHE A 89 1.58 -4.15 7.48
N ASP A 90 2.20 -4.97 6.63
CA ASP A 90 2.69 -4.55 5.31
C ASP A 90 1.57 -3.94 4.44
N MET A 91 0.37 -4.54 4.49
CA MET A 91 -0.80 -4.00 3.81
C MET A 91 -1.21 -2.61 4.32
N SER A 92 -1.03 -2.32 5.61
CA SER A 92 -1.24 -0.97 6.17
C SER A 92 -0.23 0.04 5.60
N GLU A 93 1.05 -0.31 5.56
CA GLU A 93 2.08 0.58 4.99
C GLU A 93 1.81 0.87 3.51
N VAL A 94 1.39 -0.14 2.75
CA VAL A 94 1.02 0.01 1.33
C VAL A 94 -0.19 0.92 1.16
N ARG A 95 -1.19 0.84 2.04
CA ARG A 95 -2.35 1.76 2.01
C ARG A 95 -1.92 3.20 2.24
N LYS A 96 -0.96 3.47 3.13
CA LYS A 96 -0.41 4.82 3.33
C LYS A 96 0.23 5.37 2.04
N ILE A 97 0.98 4.55 1.31
CA ILE A 97 1.55 4.93 0.00
C ILE A 97 0.45 5.27 -1.02
N ILE A 98 -0.64 4.47 -1.07
CA ILE A 98 -1.78 4.72 -1.96
C ILE A 98 -2.43 6.08 -1.67
N VAL A 99 -2.54 6.47 -0.40
CA VAL A 99 -3.08 7.78 -0.02
C VAL A 99 -2.28 8.92 -0.64
N TYR A 100 -0.94 8.85 -0.63
CA TYR A 100 -0.11 9.87 -1.29
C TYR A 100 -0.28 9.88 -2.81
N CYS A 101 -0.46 8.71 -3.43
CA CYS A 101 -0.73 8.62 -4.86
C CYS A 101 -2.06 9.27 -5.25
N ARG A 102 -3.09 9.12 -4.41
CA ARG A 102 -4.39 9.77 -4.60
C ARG A 102 -4.31 11.29 -4.48
N LYS A 103 -3.57 11.81 -3.49
CA LYS A 103 -3.35 13.26 -3.35
C LYS A 103 -2.74 13.87 -4.62
N VAL A 104 -1.77 13.21 -5.24
CA VAL A 104 -1.21 13.66 -6.52
C VAL A 104 -2.26 13.68 -7.61
N LEU A 105 -3.10 12.64 -7.71
CA LEU A 105 -4.20 12.63 -8.67
C LEU A 105 -5.22 13.76 -8.44
N GLU A 106 -5.61 14.01 -7.21
CA GLU A 106 -6.57 15.06 -6.86
C GLU A 106 -6.07 16.42 -7.35
N VAL A 107 -4.76 16.70 -7.19
CA VAL A 107 -4.16 17.92 -7.75
C VAL A 107 -4.20 17.89 -9.28
N LEU A 108 -3.77 16.79 -9.91
CA LEU A 108 -3.78 16.64 -11.37
C LEU A 108 -5.19 16.76 -11.97
N ALA A 109 -6.25 16.36 -11.26
CA ALA A 109 -7.63 16.50 -11.70
C ALA A 109 -8.07 17.97 -11.82
N THR A 110 -7.43 18.89 -11.07
CA THR A 110 -7.70 20.34 -11.16
C THR A 110 -6.97 21.03 -12.31
N THR A 111 -6.32 20.28 -13.21
CA THR A 111 -5.60 20.85 -14.36
C THR A 111 -6.51 21.66 -15.28
N ASP A 112 -7.80 21.31 -15.37
CA ASP A 112 -8.74 22.01 -16.23
C ASP A 112 -8.98 23.46 -15.78
N ASP A 113 -8.89 23.74 -14.48
CA ASP A 113 -9.08 25.07 -13.88
C ASP A 113 -7.91 26.05 -14.10
N VAL A 114 -6.79 25.55 -14.63
CA VAL A 114 -5.59 26.32 -14.94
C VAL A 114 -5.79 27.08 -16.26
N GLY A 115 -6.12 28.37 -16.13
CA GLY A 115 -6.36 29.30 -17.25
C GLY A 115 -5.52 30.58 -17.21
N SER A 116 -4.64 30.76 -16.23
CA SER A 116 -3.77 31.95 -16.11
C SER A 116 -2.42 31.57 -15.50
N PHE A 117 -1.41 32.43 -15.68
CA PHE A 117 -0.08 32.20 -15.10
C PHE A 117 -0.08 32.17 -13.57
N ALA A 118 -0.94 32.96 -12.93
CA ALA A 118 -1.14 32.92 -11.48
C ALA A 118 -1.67 31.54 -11.03
N ARG A 119 -2.74 31.04 -11.68
CA ARG A 119 -3.30 29.71 -11.37
C ARG A 119 -2.32 28.58 -11.70
N LEU A 120 -1.50 28.73 -12.73
CA LEU A 120 -0.44 27.78 -13.04
C LEU A 120 0.62 27.74 -11.95
N ALA A 121 1.04 28.90 -11.44
CA ALA A 121 1.99 28.97 -10.33
C ALA A 121 1.42 28.28 -9.08
N ASP A 122 0.15 28.52 -8.75
CA ASP A 122 -0.54 27.86 -7.64
C ASP A 122 -0.68 26.34 -7.85
N PHE A 123 -1.00 25.90 -9.07
CA PHE A 123 -1.04 24.49 -9.42
C PHE A 123 0.31 23.80 -9.19
N VAL A 124 1.40 24.38 -9.70
CA VAL A 124 2.76 23.84 -9.49
C VAL A 124 3.13 23.84 -8.01
N LYS A 125 2.81 24.92 -7.28
CA LYS A 125 3.07 25.04 -5.84
C LYS A 125 2.36 23.94 -5.03
N ARG A 126 1.17 23.51 -5.44
CA ARG A 126 0.46 22.37 -4.82
C ARG A 126 0.99 21.02 -5.28
N LEU A 127 1.29 20.85 -6.57
CA LEU A 127 1.69 19.59 -7.16
C LEU A 127 3.09 19.12 -6.71
N THR A 128 4.07 20.02 -6.71
CA THR A 128 5.45 19.68 -6.40
C THR A 128 5.63 19.00 -5.04
N PRO A 129 5.13 19.54 -3.91
CA PRO A 129 5.33 18.91 -2.60
C PRO A 129 4.65 17.54 -2.49
N CYS A 130 3.40 17.38 -2.99
CA CYS A 130 2.72 16.09 -2.91
C CYS A 130 3.38 15.03 -3.79
N MET A 131 3.89 15.40 -4.97
CA MET A 131 4.66 14.47 -5.80
C MET A 131 6.01 14.11 -5.18
N THR A 132 6.75 15.06 -4.63
CA THR A 132 8.03 14.78 -3.96
C THR A 132 7.83 13.77 -2.83
N HIS A 133 6.78 13.97 -2.02
CA HIS A 133 6.44 13.04 -0.95
C HIS A 133 6.06 11.66 -1.49
N MET A 134 5.14 11.59 -2.45
CA MET A 134 4.73 10.33 -3.06
C MET A 134 5.92 9.58 -3.69
N ILE A 135 6.79 10.28 -4.42
CA ILE A 135 7.99 9.68 -5.03
C ILE A 135 8.89 9.08 -3.96
N LYS A 136 9.14 9.79 -2.86
CA LYS A 136 9.96 9.29 -1.74
C LYS A 136 9.40 7.99 -1.17
N GLU A 137 8.10 7.95 -0.87
CA GLU A 137 7.47 6.77 -0.28
C GLU A 137 7.51 5.55 -1.23
N VAL A 138 7.33 5.78 -2.54
CA VAL A 138 7.44 4.73 -3.55
C VAL A 138 8.89 4.27 -3.75
N ASP A 139 9.85 5.19 -3.65
CA ASP A 139 11.27 4.89 -3.75
C ASP A 139 11.76 4.06 -2.55
N ASN A 140 11.34 4.41 -1.34
CA ASN A 140 11.59 3.59 -0.15
C ASN A 140 10.99 2.18 -0.33
N ARG A 141 9.75 2.09 -0.82
CA ARG A 141 9.09 0.80 -1.01
C ARG A 141 9.81 -0.09 -2.02
N GLN A 142 10.33 0.46 -3.12
CA GLN A 142 11.01 -0.37 -4.12
C GLN A 142 12.32 -0.97 -3.60
N GLU A 143 12.99 -0.33 -2.63
CA GLU A 143 14.21 -0.86 -1.99
C GLU A 143 13.92 -2.07 -1.10
N GLU A 144 12.73 -2.11 -0.49
CA GLU A 144 12.29 -3.21 0.38
C GLU A 144 11.81 -4.45 -0.40
N LEU A 145 11.48 -4.31 -1.69
CA LEU A 145 10.94 -5.41 -2.48
C LEU A 145 12.01 -6.44 -2.81
N THR A 146 11.76 -7.69 -2.41
CA THR A 146 12.60 -8.84 -2.75
C THR A 146 12.54 -9.17 -4.25
N ILE A 147 11.36 -9.01 -4.87
CA ILE A 147 11.13 -9.29 -6.29
C ILE A 147 11.62 -8.11 -7.15
N GLN A 148 12.79 -8.26 -7.77
CA GLN A 148 13.46 -7.17 -8.50
C GLN A 148 12.69 -6.67 -9.73
N SER A 149 11.92 -7.53 -10.40
CA SER A 149 11.05 -7.12 -11.51
C SER A 149 9.96 -6.16 -11.05
N HIS A 150 9.48 -6.31 -9.81
CA HIS A 150 8.49 -5.43 -9.18
C HIS A 150 9.10 -4.07 -8.80
N ALA A 151 10.27 -4.09 -8.17
CA ALA A 151 11.03 -2.88 -7.88
C ALA A 151 11.32 -2.06 -9.15
N ALA A 152 11.75 -2.73 -10.23
CA ALA A 152 12.02 -2.09 -11.51
C ALA A 152 10.78 -1.43 -12.12
N LEU A 153 9.59 -1.99 -11.93
CA LEU A 153 8.33 -1.37 -12.38
C LEU A 153 8.04 -0.07 -11.63
N LEU A 154 8.18 -0.05 -10.30
CA LEU A 154 8.00 1.15 -9.48
C LEU A 154 8.99 2.25 -9.87
N ARG A 155 10.28 1.91 -10.06
CA ARG A 155 11.32 2.85 -10.53
C ARG A 155 10.97 3.46 -11.88
N ARG A 156 10.56 2.64 -12.85
CA ARG A 156 10.11 3.13 -14.17
C ARG A 156 8.90 4.06 -14.03
N GLY A 157 7.96 3.76 -13.13
CA GLY A 157 6.81 4.62 -12.84
C GLY A 157 7.23 6.02 -12.36
N ILE A 158 8.15 6.08 -11.40
CA ILE A 158 8.73 7.34 -10.89
C ILE A 158 9.43 8.12 -12.02
N GLU A 159 10.24 7.45 -12.83
CA GLU A 159 10.97 8.08 -13.93
C GLU A 159 10.03 8.69 -14.97
N GLN A 160 8.97 7.96 -15.34
CA GLN A 160 7.95 8.51 -16.24
C GLN A 160 7.28 9.75 -15.64
N LEU A 161 6.91 9.72 -14.36
CA LEU A 161 6.30 10.88 -13.71
C LEU A 161 7.22 12.10 -13.71
N ARG A 162 8.50 11.92 -13.36
CA ARG A 162 9.53 12.97 -13.39
C ARG A 162 9.69 13.57 -14.79
N ARG A 163 9.69 12.73 -15.84
CA ARG A 163 9.78 13.18 -17.23
C ARG A 163 8.54 13.94 -17.70
N LEU A 164 7.36 13.47 -17.30
CA LEU A 164 6.08 13.96 -17.82
C LEU A 164 5.60 15.24 -17.13
N THR A 165 5.97 15.49 -15.88
CA THR A 165 5.61 16.71 -15.13
C THR A 165 6.05 18.01 -15.81
N PRO A 166 7.33 18.21 -16.20
CA PRO A 166 7.74 19.45 -16.86
C PRO A 166 7.08 19.62 -18.24
N ILE A 167 6.74 18.53 -18.93
CA ILE A 167 6.00 18.55 -20.20
C ILE A 167 4.57 19.08 -19.98
N LEU A 168 3.89 18.61 -18.91
CA LEU A 168 2.58 19.11 -18.52
C LEU A 168 2.63 20.62 -18.21
N VAL A 169 3.57 21.05 -17.37
CA VAL A 169 3.73 22.47 -17.00
C VAL A 169 4.00 23.32 -18.24
N SER A 170 4.89 22.88 -19.13
CA SER A 170 5.19 23.58 -20.38
C SER A 170 3.98 23.65 -21.31
N SER A 171 3.19 22.58 -21.40
CA SER A 171 1.96 22.55 -22.20
C SER A 171 0.92 23.54 -21.68
N LEU A 172 0.78 23.66 -20.35
CA LEU A 172 -0.12 24.64 -19.73
C LEU A 172 0.35 26.08 -19.96
N LYS A 173 1.66 26.34 -19.90
CA LYS A 173 2.22 27.67 -20.25
C LYS A 173 1.88 28.07 -21.68
N LEU A 174 2.07 27.15 -22.63
CA LEU A 174 1.75 27.39 -24.03
C LEU A 174 0.25 27.66 -24.22
N TYR A 175 -0.61 26.86 -23.59
CA TYR A 175 -2.05 27.07 -23.61
C TYR A 175 -2.47 28.46 -23.10
N ILE A 176 -1.89 28.93 -21.99
CA ILE A 176 -2.21 30.27 -21.44
C ILE A 176 -1.75 31.37 -22.42
N ASN A 177 -0.55 31.24 -23.01
CA ASN A 177 -0.04 32.20 -23.99
C ASN A 177 -0.91 32.28 -25.25
N THR A 178 -1.42 31.15 -25.75
CA THR A 178 -2.24 31.14 -26.97
C THR A 178 -3.65 31.70 -26.71
N GLN A 179 -4.22 31.48 -25.53
CA GLN A 179 -5.47 32.13 -25.11
C GLN A 179 -5.37 33.66 -25.10
N GLN A 180 -4.20 34.19 -24.73
CA GLN A 180 -3.95 35.64 -24.75
C GLN A 180 -3.77 36.19 -26.17
N ASN A 181 -3.30 35.38 -27.11
CA ASN A 181 -2.96 35.81 -28.48
C ASN A 181 -4.05 35.53 -29.54
N SER A 182 -5.25 35.08 -29.16
CA SER A 182 -6.43 34.98 -30.03
C SER A 182 -6.32 34.14 -31.32
N GLU A 183 -5.40 33.18 -31.39
CA GLU A 183 -5.32 32.23 -32.52
C GLU A 183 -5.83 30.81 -32.14
N SER A 184 -6.70 30.27 -33.00
CA SER A 184 -7.19 28.88 -33.13
C SER A 184 -7.22 28.00 -31.86
N PHE A 185 -8.37 28.05 -31.18
CA PHE A 185 -8.70 27.45 -29.88
C PHE A 185 -8.81 25.90 -29.84
N SER A 186 -8.89 25.20 -30.98
CA SER A 186 -9.30 23.78 -31.05
C SER A 186 -8.18 22.77 -30.84
N THR A 187 -6.99 22.98 -31.41
CA THR A 187 -5.88 22.00 -31.34
C THR A 187 -5.25 21.92 -29.95
N PHE A 188 -5.28 23.02 -29.19
CA PHE A 188 -4.63 23.09 -27.87
C PHE A 188 -5.48 22.53 -26.72
N GLN A 189 -6.82 22.60 -26.79
CA GLN A 189 -7.67 21.85 -25.87
C GLN A 189 -7.41 20.34 -25.98
N ILE A 190 -7.18 19.83 -27.20
CA ILE A 190 -6.84 18.43 -27.44
C ILE A 190 -5.49 18.07 -26.80
N VAL A 191 -4.48 18.95 -26.85
CA VAL A 191 -3.17 18.72 -26.18
C VAL A 191 -3.31 18.74 -24.65
N LYS A 192 -4.09 19.67 -24.09
CA LYS A 192 -4.39 19.73 -22.64
C LYS A 192 -5.13 18.47 -22.19
N LEU A 193 -6.14 18.01 -22.94
CA LEU A 193 -6.88 16.77 -22.64
C LEU A 193 -6.00 15.52 -22.80
N LEU A 194 -5.22 15.43 -23.88
CA LEU A 194 -4.38 14.26 -24.19
C LEU A 194 -3.24 14.10 -23.20
N MET A 195 -2.58 15.19 -22.79
CA MET A 195 -1.47 15.12 -21.84
C MET A 195 -1.98 14.78 -20.44
N SER A 196 -3.01 15.48 -19.95
CA SER A 196 -3.63 15.18 -18.66
C SER A 196 -4.16 13.75 -18.62
N ARG A 197 -4.94 13.31 -19.64
CA ARG A 197 -5.50 11.96 -19.68
C ARG A 197 -4.44 10.87 -19.91
N ARG A 198 -3.42 11.06 -20.76
CA ARG A 198 -2.36 10.05 -20.96
C ARG A 198 -1.41 9.95 -19.77
N LEU A 199 -1.03 11.05 -19.11
CA LEU A 199 -0.24 11.00 -17.87
C LEU A 199 -1.00 10.25 -16.79
N ILE A 200 -2.22 10.70 -16.51
CA ILE A 200 -3.05 10.19 -15.43
C ILE A 200 -3.36 8.71 -15.69
N PHE A 201 -3.77 8.33 -16.90
CA PHE A 201 -4.15 6.94 -17.19
C PHE A 201 -2.96 5.99 -17.23
N LYS A 202 -1.82 6.36 -17.86
CA LYS A 202 -0.65 5.45 -17.92
C LYS A 202 0.01 5.27 -16.57
N PHE A 203 0.10 6.34 -15.78
CA PHE A 203 0.62 6.28 -14.41
C PHE A 203 -0.33 5.47 -13.54
N TYR A 204 -1.61 5.82 -13.48
CA TYR A 204 -2.55 5.20 -12.54
C TYR A 204 -2.91 3.75 -12.88
N HIS A 205 -3.10 3.43 -14.15
CA HIS A 205 -3.39 2.06 -14.58
C HIS A 205 -2.19 1.14 -14.33
N SER A 206 -0.96 1.58 -14.62
CA SER A 206 0.21 0.73 -14.36
C SER A 206 0.61 0.69 -12.88
N PHE A 207 0.39 1.78 -12.14
CA PHE A 207 0.87 1.92 -10.77
C PHE A 207 -0.10 1.34 -9.73
N LEU A 208 -1.41 1.64 -9.82
CA LEU A 208 -2.39 1.10 -8.87
C LEU A 208 -2.69 -0.37 -9.09
N ILE A 209 -2.84 -0.80 -10.35
CA ILE A 209 -3.06 -2.24 -10.65
C ILE A 209 -1.87 -3.02 -10.12
N PHE A 210 -0.66 -2.48 -10.20
CA PHE A 210 0.53 -3.15 -9.70
C PHE A 210 0.66 -3.16 -8.18
N LEU A 211 0.48 -2.00 -7.51
CA LEU A 211 0.48 -1.92 -6.04
C LEU A 211 -0.59 -2.83 -5.43
N TRP A 212 -1.72 -3.00 -6.12
CA TRP A 212 -2.84 -3.80 -5.68
C TRP A 212 -2.68 -5.28 -6.04
N GLN A 213 -2.30 -5.63 -7.27
CA GLN A 213 -2.28 -7.02 -7.74
C GLN A 213 -1.08 -7.82 -7.23
N TYR A 214 0.00 -7.17 -6.81
CA TYR A 214 1.23 -7.85 -6.36
C TYR A 214 1.58 -7.66 -4.88
N VAL A 215 0.94 -6.73 -4.18
CA VAL A 215 1.10 -6.57 -2.73
C VAL A 215 -0.11 -7.10 -1.94
N ILE A 216 -1.30 -7.21 -2.57
CA ILE A 216 -2.56 -7.56 -1.88
C ILE A 216 -3.12 -8.94 -2.28
N CYS A 217 -2.64 -9.56 -3.36
CA CYS A 217 -3.13 -10.89 -3.77
C CYS A 217 -2.52 -12.03 -2.95
N ASP A 218 -2.92 -12.13 -1.68
CA ASP A 218 -3.52 -13.36 -1.15
C ASP A 218 -4.45 -13.08 0.06
N HIS A 219 -5.63 -12.51 -0.20
CA HIS A 219 -6.90 -13.10 0.24
C HIS A 219 -8.08 -12.28 -0.31
N ARG A 220 -9.06 -12.98 -0.90
CA ARG A 220 -10.37 -12.46 -1.33
C ARG A 220 -10.96 -11.56 -0.25
N SER A 221 -11.14 -10.25 -0.49
CA SER A 221 -12.19 -9.37 0.11
C SER A 221 -11.92 -7.86 -0.09
N PHE A 222 -11.65 -7.35 -1.30
CA PHE A 222 -11.72 -5.87 -1.48
C PHE A 222 -11.89 -5.39 -2.93
N THR A 223 -12.31 -6.26 -3.85
CA THR A 223 -12.46 -5.94 -5.27
C THR A 223 -13.65 -5.04 -5.60
N SER A 224 -14.69 -5.00 -4.76
CA SER A 224 -15.95 -4.33 -5.13
C SER A 224 -15.96 -2.83 -4.84
N ASN A 225 -15.34 -2.34 -3.77
CA ASN A 225 -15.59 -0.96 -3.31
C ASN A 225 -14.59 0.09 -3.80
N LEU A 226 -13.37 -0.29 -4.19
CA LEU A 226 -12.35 0.70 -4.62
C LEU A 226 -12.37 0.97 -6.13
N LEU A 227 -12.61 -0.07 -6.94
CA LEU A 227 -12.80 0.08 -8.39
C LEU A 227 -14.17 0.69 -8.74
N ALA A 228 -15.20 0.46 -7.91
CA ALA A 228 -16.52 1.07 -8.10
C ALA A 228 -16.59 2.56 -7.74
N ASN A 229 -15.68 3.04 -6.87
CA ASN A 229 -15.61 4.45 -6.45
C ASN A 229 -14.49 5.23 -7.13
N LEU A 230 -13.67 4.57 -7.96
CA LEU A 230 -12.92 5.29 -8.98
C LEU A 230 -13.95 5.74 -10.03
N PRO A 231 -13.96 7.02 -10.44
CA PRO A 231 -14.84 7.43 -11.52
C PRO A 231 -14.45 6.63 -12.77
N LEU A 232 -15.21 5.57 -13.05
CA LEU A 232 -15.26 4.91 -14.34
C LEU A 232 -15.84 5.95 -15.29
N TRP A 233 -14.96 6.77 -15.85
CA TRP A 233 -15.37 7.74 -16.85
C TRP A 233 -15.72 6.95 -18.11
N HIS A 234 -17.01 6.62 -18.24
CA HIS A 234 -17.55 6.14 -19.49
C HIS A 234 -17.34 7.24 -20.53
N PRO A 235 -16.69 6.95 -21.67
CA PRO A 235 -16.60 7.92 -22.74
C PRO A 235 -18.02 8.14 -23.24
N THR A 236 -18.59 9.31 -22.96
CA THR A 236 -19.80 9.76 -23.65
C THR A 236 -19.47 9.80 -25.14
N ARG A 237 -20.05 8.86 -25.89
CA ARG A 237 -20.12 8.94 -27.34
C ARG A 237 -21.04 10.10 -27.69
N SER A 238 -20.44 11.19 -28.18
CA SER A 238 -21.03 12.13 -29.14
C SER A 238 -19.92 13.02 -29.66
#